data_AF-A0A7X2T1I5-F1
#
_entry.id   AF-A0A7X2T1I5-F1
#
_cell.length_a   1.000
_cell.length_b   1.000
_cell.length_c   1.000
_cell.angle_alpha   90.00
_cell.angle_beta   90.00
_cell.angle_gamma   90.00
#
_symmetry.space_group_name_H-M   'P 1'
#
loop_
_entity.id
_entity.type
_entity.pdbx_description
1 polymer ?
#
loop_
_entity_poly.entity_id
_entity_poly.type
_entity_poly.pdbx_seq_one_letter_code
_entity_poly.pdbx_strand_id
1 'polypeptide(L)'
;MGRHSSRKSRNNTQKSNSTNGNNYEHNMALLQEQLRNQMLIFSSSMLSYYSTLAGIELLNVKHENNDRLEAIDQSLFYAADILAIQSLLFGIISRYNFMQIGFIKYNELYESYENGEISYSLQPNIDINIGNVLGMLSSFYSYRGALGIYERDLQQPIYGV
;
A
#
# COMPACT_ATOMS: atom_id res chain seq x y z
N MET A 1 62.05 23.38 -11.93
CA MET A 1 61.12 22.77 -12.91
C MET A 1 60.73 21.40 -12.36
N GLY A 2 59.51 21.01 -12.04
CA GLY A 2 58.15 21.56 -12.11
C GLY A 2 57.28 20.40 -11.62
N ARG A 3 56.58 20.58 -10.51
CA ARG A 3 55.71 19.56 -9.88
C ARG A 3 54.46 19.36 -10.73
N HIS A 4 54.23 18.16 -11.27
CA HIS A 4 52.92 17.76 -11.76
C HIS A 4 52.70 16.25 -11.57
N SER A 5 51.87 15.90 -10.58
CA SER A 5 50.93 14.77 -10.66
C SER A 5 50.13 14.67 -9.35
N SER A 6 49.02 15.40 -9.25
CA SER A 6 48.03 15.17 -8.17
C SER A 6 46.58 15.52 -8.56
N ARG A 7 46.31 15.79 -9.85
CA ARG A 7 44.98 16.20 -10.31
C ARG A 7 44.01 15.06 -10.65
N LYS A 8 44.48 13.81 -10.81
CA LYS A 8 43.59 12.67 -11.15
C LYS A 8 42.86 12.06 -9.95
N SER A 9 43.39 12.16 -8.74
CA SER A 9 42.79 11.53 -7.55
C SER A 9 41.55 12.29 -7.04
N ARG A 10 41.53 13.63 -7.09
CA ARG A 10 40.42 14.45 -6.55
C ARG A 10 39.10 14.32 -7.32
N ASN A 11 39.15 14.11 -8.64
CA ASN A 11 37.92 14.02 -9.45
C ASN A 11 37.12 12.73 -9.20
N ASN A 12 37.79 11.61 -8.91
CA ASN A 12 37.08 10.36 -8.59
C ASN A 12 36.44 10.42 -7.20
N THR A 13 37.10 11.05 -6.22
CA THR A 13 36.56 11.17 -4.85
C THR A 13 35.37 12.14 -4.78
N GLN A 14 35.36 13.21 -5.58
CA GLN A 14 34.22 14.13 -5.62
C GLN A 14 33.00 13.53 -6.34
N LYS A 15 33.22 12.76 -7.42
CA LYS A 15 32.15 12.10 -8.16
C LYS A 15 31.54 10.96 -7.33
N SER A 16 32.34 10.14 -6.65
CA SER A 16 31.83 9.07 -5.77
C SER A 16 31.02 9.62 -4.58
N ASN A 17 31.44 10.76 -4.02
CA ASN A 17 30.74 11.36 -2.88
C ASN A 17 29.41 12.02 -3.28
N SER A 18 29.31 12.61 -4.48
CA SER A 18 28.02 13.16 -4.94
C SER A 18 27.03 12.07 -5.32
N THR A 19 27.50 10.97 -5.94
CA THR A 19 26.63 9.83 -6.29
C THR A 19 26.14 9.09 -5.04
N ASN A 20 26.99 8.89 -4.02
CA ASN A 20 26.57 8.26 -2.75
C ASN A 20 25.62 9.15 -1.93
N GLY A 21 25.83 10.47 -1.89
CA GLY A 21 24.91 11.40 -1.23
C GLY A 21 23.52 11.39 -1.88
N ASN A 22 23.46 11.41 -3.20
CA ASN A 22 22.21 11.32 -3.96
C ASN A 22 21.49 9.98 -3.74
N ASN A 23 22.23 8.87 -3.63
CA ASN A 23 21.64 7.55 -3.42
C ASN A 23 21.08 7.40 -1.99
N TYR A 24 21.73 7.97 -0.97
CA TYR A 24 21.18 8.01 0.38
C TYR A 24 19.87 8.81 0.45
N GLU A 25 19.86 10.03 -0.09
CA GLU A 25 18.67 10.89 -0.09
C GLU A 25 17.50 10.24 -0.85
N HIS A 26 17.79 9.61 -1.99
CA HIS A 26 16.79 8.89 -2.76
C HIS A 26 16.19 7.71 -1.99
N ASN A 27 17.02 6.83 -1.43
CA ASN A 27 16.54 5.69 -0.64
C ASN A 27 15.76 6.15 0.60
N MET A 28 16.19 7.25 1.24
CA MET A 28 15.47 7.85 2.35
C MET A 28 14.09 8.35 1.91
N ALA A 29 13.99 9.01 0.74
CA ALA A 29 12.71 9.45 0.20
C ALA A 29 11.77 8.27 -0.09
N LEU A 30 12.27 7.18 -0.69
CA LEU A 30 11.49 5.96 -0.91
C LEU A 30 10.96 5.36 0.40
N LEU A 31 11.78 5.31 1.46
CA LEU A 31 11.35 4.83 2.77
C LEU A 31 10.31 5.75 3.41
N GLN A 32 10.42 7.07 3.22
CA GLN A 32 9.41 8.01 3.69
C GLN A 32 8.08 7.84 2.95
N GLU A 33 8.10 7.59 1.64
CA GLU A 33 6.89 7.21 0.90
C GLU A 33 6.31 5.90 1.39
N GLN A 34 7.16 4.91 1.65
CA GLN A 34 6.73 3.63 2.22
C GLN A 34 6.06 3.82 3.59
N LEU A 35 6.61 4.69 4.45
CA LEU A 35 6.03 5.01 5.75
C LEU A 35 4.67 5.73 5.63
N ARG A 36 4.56 6.72 4.73
CA ARG A 36 3.27 7.36 4.42
C ARG A 36 2.24 6.32 3.96
N ASN A 37 2.68 5.36 3.16
CA ASN A 37 1.81 4.30 2.68
C ASN A 37 1.40 3.29 3.76
N GLN A 38 2.25 3.02 4.75
CA GLN A 38 1.88 2.22 5.93
C GLN A 38 0.76 2.90 6.74
N MET A 39 0.80 4.23 6.88
CA MET A 39 -0.29 4.96 7.53
C MET A 39 -1.63 4.79 6.79
N LEU A 40 -1.59 4.70 5.45
CA LEU A 40 -2.79 4.44 4.66
C LEU A 40 -3.36 3.02 4.93
N ILE A 41 -2.50 2.00 5.08
CA ILE A 41 -2.92 0.66 5.49
C ILE A 41 -3.56 0.67 6.87
N PHE A 42 -3.00 1.41 7.83
CA PHE A 42 -3.60 1.50 9.16
C PHE A 42 -4.99 2.12 9.10
N SER A 43 -5.16 3.21 8.34
CA SER A 43 -6.47 3.82 8.11
C SER A 43 -7.45 2.85 7.45
N SER A 44 -7.02 2.11 6.42
CA SER A 44 -7.82 1.07 5.76
C SER A 44 -8.27 -0.01 6.75
N SER A 45 -7.35 -0.49 7.59
CA SER A 45 -7.63 -1.53 8.58
C SER A 45 -8.61 -1.05 9.66
N MET A 46 -8.48 0.22 10.08
CA MET A 46 -9.43 0.83 11.02
C MET A 46 -10.84 0.94 10.42
N LEU A 47 -10.96 1.29 9.13
CA LEU A 47 -12.25 1.33 8.44
C LEU A 47 -12.89 -0.06 8.35
N SER A 48 -12.12 -1.11 8.03
CA SER A 48 -12.62 -2.50 8.02
C SER A 48 -13.05 -2.95 9.42
N TYR A 49 -12.29 -2.58 10.46
CA TYR A 49 -12.67 -2.81 11.85
C TYR A 49 -14.01 -2.15 12.20
N TYR A 50 -14.20 -0.86 11.88
CA TYR A 50 -15.46 -0.17 12.13
C TYR A 50 -16.63 -0.71 11.30
N SER A 51 -16.37 -1.11 10.05
CA SER A 51 -17.35 -1.80 9.21
C SER A 51 -17.84 -3.09 9.88
N THR A 52 -16.92 -3.87 10.45
CA THR A 52 -17.26 -5.11 11.17
C THR A 52 -18.11 -4.83 12.41
N LEU A 53 -17.77 -3.81 13.20
CA LEU A 53 -18.56 -3.42 14.37
C LEU A 53 -19.99 -2.99 13.97
N ALA A 54 -20.10 -2.13 12.96
CA ALA A 54 -21.40 -1.70 12.44
C ALA A 54 -22.21 -2.88 11.90
N GLY A 55 -21.54 -3.84 11.24
CA GLY A 55 -22.16 -5.07 10.76
C GLY A 55 -22.70 -5.96 11.88
N ILE A 56 -21.99 -6.08 13.01
CA ILE A 56 -22.47 -6.81 14.19
C ILE A 56 -23.71 -6.14 14.78
N GLU A 57 -23.68 -4.82 14.94
CA GLU A 57 -24.82 -4.07 15.48
C GLU A 57 -26.06 -4.20 14.59
N LEU A 58 -25.87 -4.10 13.27
CA LEU A 58 -26.89 -4.33 12.26
C LEU A 58 -27.55 -5.73 12.39
N LEU A 59 -26.77 -6.77 12.63
CA LEU A 59 -27.31 -8.13 12.84
C LEU A 59 -28.10 -8.24 14.15
N ASN A 60 -27.59 -7.68 15.25
CA ASN A 60 -28.26 -7.71 16.54
C ASN A 60 -29.64 -7.03 16.48
N VAL A 61 -29.71 -5.89 15.79
CA VAL A 61 -30.96 -5.16 15.55
C VAL A 61 -31.96 -6.02 14.79
N LYS A 62 -31.54 -6.64 13.69
CA LYS A 62 -32.40 -7.50 12.89
C LYS A 62 -32.91 -8.71 13.68
N HIS A 63 -32.17 -9.14 14.70
CA HIS A 63 -32.54 -10.25 15.56
C HIS A 63 -33.53 -9.88 16.67
N GLU A 64 -33.39 -8.71 17.30
CA GLU A 64 -34.13 -8.37 18.53
C GLU A 64 -35.59 -7.88 18.34
N ASN A 65 -35.96 -7.31 17.18
CA ASN A 65 -37.31 -7.02 16.64
C ASN A 65 -37.32 -5.72 15.81
N ASN A 66 -38.09 -5.71 14.71
CA ASN A 66 -38.14 -4.65 13.69
C ASN A 66 -38.51 -3.24 14.19
N ASP A 67 -39.17 -3.09 15.34
CA ASP A 67 -39.66 -1.79 15.81
C ASP A 67 -38.53 -0.81 16.22
N ARG A 68 -37.29 -1.30 16.34
CA ARG A 68 -36.09 -0.48 16.53
C ARG A 68 -35.47 0.04 15.24
N LEU A 69 -35.88 -0.44 14.05
CA LEU A 69 -35.36 0.03 12.77
C LEU A 69 -35.64 1.52 12.53
N GLU A 70 -36.72 2.06 13.11
CA GLU A 70 -37.01 3.51 13.04
C GLU A 70 -36.19 4.34 14.05
N ALA A 71 -35.58 3.70 15.05
CA ALA A 71 -34.81 4.37 16.11
C ALA A 71 -33.29 4.26 15.92
N ILE A 72 -32.82 3.39 15.01
CA ILE A 72 -31.41 3.32 14.66
C ILE A 72 -31.19 4.39 13.62
N ASP A 73 -30.27 5.29 13.95
CA ASP A 73 -29.82 6.32 13.04
C ASP A 73 -29.45 5.65 11.71
N GLN A 74 -30.15 6.02 10.64
CA GLN A 74 -29.94 5.51 9.28
C GLN A 74 -28.45 5.63 8.89
N SER A 75 -27.72 6.57 9.50
CA SER A 75 -26.27 6.73 9.39
C SER A 75 -25.49 5.46 9.71
N LEU A 76 -25.94 4.63 10.67
CA LEU A 76 -25.27 3.40 11.09
C LEU A 76 -25.46 2.26 10.09
N PHE A 77 -26.65 2.17 9.48
CA PHE A 77 -26.96 1.19 8.42
C PHE A 77 -26.13 1.46 7.16
N TYR A 78 -26.07 2.72 6.72
CA TYR A 78 -25.21 3.10 5.61
C TYR A 78 -23.72 3.02 5.96
N ALA A 79 -23.35 3.04 7.25
CA ALA A 79 -21.95 3.00 7.65
C ALA A 79 -21.27 1.67 7.33
N ALA A 80 -21.88 0.51 7.58
CA ALA A 80 -21.15 -0.77 7.51
C ALA A 80 -20.55 -1.04 6.11
N ASP A 81 -21.37 -0.97 5.06
CA ASP A 81 -20.97 -1.33 3.70
C ASP A 81 -20.10 -0.25 3.07
N ILE A 82 -20.44 1.02 3.32
CA ILE A 82 -19.65 2.15 2.85
C ILE A 82 -18.25 2.12 3.48
N LEU A 83 -18.14 1.81 4.78
CA LEU A 83 -16.85 1.70 5.45
C LEU A 83 -16.02 0.53 4.90
N ALA A 84 -16.64 -0.61 4.59
CA ALA A 84 -15.95 -1.73 3.94
C ALA A 84 -15.43 -1.33 2.54
N ILE A 85 -16.27 -0.67 1.74
CA ILE A 85 -15.89 -0.19 0.40
C ILE A 85 -14.76 0.85 0.49
N GLN A 86 -14.83 1.80 1.42
CA GLN A 86 -13.78 2.79 1.65
C GLN A 86 -12.47 2.13 2.12
N SER A 87 -12.56 1.14 3.01
CA SER A 87 -11.41 0.34 3.45
C SER A 87 -10.71 -0.31 2.26
N LEU A 88 -11.48 -0.95 1.38
CA LEU A 88 -10.96 -1.61 0.17
C LEU A 88 -10.33 -0.62 -0.81
N LEU A 89 -10.92 0.56 -0.99
CA LEU A 89 -10.33 1.62 -1.83
C LEU A 89 -8.97 2.07 -1.28
N PHE A 90 -8.87 2.30 0.02
CA PHE A 90 -7.60 2.66 0.66
C PHE A 90 -6.58 1.53 0.53
N GLY A 91 -7.04 0.28 0.65
CA GLY A 91 -6.24 -0.92 0.40
C GLY A 91 -5.68 -0.96 -1.02
N ILE A 92 -6.51 -0.71 -2.05
CA ILE A 92 -6.08 -0.66 -3.46
C ILE A 92 -5.02 0.41 -3.68
N ILE A 93 -5.28 1.64 -3.21
CA ILE A 93 -4.32 2.76 -3.34
C ILE A 93 -3.00 2.39 -2.65
N SER A 94 -3.07 1.77 -1.47
CA SER A 94 -1.87 1.37 -0.75
C SER A 94 -1.09 0.27 -1.47
N ARG A 95 -1.77 -0.75 -2.00
CA ARG A 95 -1.12 -1.82 -2.78
C ARG A 95 -0.46 -1.27 -4.03
N TYR A 96 -1.11 -0.32 -4.72
CA TYR A 96 -0.50 0.37 -5.86
C TYR A 96 0.79 1.09 -5.46
N ASN A 97 0.79 1.85 -4.35
CA ASN A 97 1.99 2.55 -3.89
C ASN A 97 3.13 1.60 -3.50
N PHE A 98 2.83 0.50 -2.78
CA PHE A 98 3.85 -0.51 -2.46
C PHE A 98 4.43 -1.16 -3.73
N MET A 99 3.57 -1.42 -4.71
CA MET A 99 3.99 -1.95 -6.01
C MET A 99 4.94 -0.97 -6.72
N GLN A 100 4.62 0.32 -6.76
CA GLN A 100 5.49 1.35 -7.36
C GLN A 100 6.85 1.40 -6.67
N ILE A 101 6.88 1.45 -5.33
CA ILE A 101 8.13 1.47 -4.55
C ILE A 101 8.97 0.20 -4.83
N GLY A 102 8.33 -0.96 -4.86
CA GLY A 102 9.00 -2.24 -5.14
C GLY A 102 9.60 -2.31 -6.55
N PHE A 103 8.89 -1.80 -7.56
CA PHE A 103 9.41 -1.73 -8.94
C PHE A 103 10.54 -0.73 -9.10
N ILE A 104 10.44 0.46 -8.49
CA ILE A 104 11.53 1.46 -8.51
C ILE A 104 12.80 0.84 -7.92
N LYS A 105 12.70 0.22 -6.74
CA LYS A 105 13.85 -0.41 -6.09
C LYS A 105 14.41 -1.58 -6.89
N TYR A 106 13.55 -2.39 -7.51
CA TYR A 106 14.01 -3.48 -8.37
C TYR A 106 14.79 -2.96 -9.58
N ASN A 107 14.29 -1.91 -10.26
CA ASN A 107 14.95 -1.35 -11.44
C ASN A 107 16.33 -0.79 -11.10
N GLU A 108 16.47 -0.07 -9.98
CA GLU A 108 17.78 0.40 -9.50
C GLU A 108 18.77 -0.74 -9.27
N LEU A 109 18.32 -1.80 -8.60
CA LEU A 109 19.16 -2.96 -8.32
C LEU A 109 19.51 -3.72 -9.60
N TYR A 110 18.59 -3.79 -10.55
CA TYR A 110 18.83 -4.38 -11.86
C TYR A 110 19.91 -3.62 -12.63
N GLU A 111 19.85 -2.28 -12.65
CA GLU A 111 20.91 -1.47 -13.27
C GLU A 111 22.27 -1.68 -12.60
N SER A 112 22.33 -1.69 -11.26
CA SER A 112 23.58 -1.99 -10.53
C SER A 112 24.10 -3.41 -10.79
N TYR A 113 23.20 -4.39 -10.97
CA TYR A 113 23.57 -5.77 -11.29
C TYR A 113 24.17 -5.88 -12.69
N GLU A 114 23.53 -5.28 -13.69
CA GLU A 114 24.03 -5.27 -15.08
C GLU A 114 25.36 -4.52 -15.21
N ASN A 115 25.58 -3.49 -14.39
CA ASN A 115 26.86 -2.77 -14.32
C ASN A 115 27.95 -3.52 -13.52
N GLY A 116 27.64 -4.67 -12.93
CA GLY A 116 28.58 -5.48 -12.14
C GLY A 116 28.91 -4.89 -10.76
N GLU A 117 28.13 -3.93 -10.27
CA GLU A 117 28.30 -3.30 -8.95
C GLU A 117 27.84 -4.22 -7.81
N ILE A 118 26.89 -5.11 -8.11
CA ILE A 118 26.38 -6.13 -7.20
C ILE A 118 26.37 -7.49 -7.89
N SER A 119 26.47 -8.57 -7.09
CA SER A 119 26.51 -9.96 -7.60
C SER A 119 25.48 -10.87 -6.95
N TYR A 120 24.70 -10.37 -5.99
CA TYR A 120 23.66 -11.15 -5.33
C TYR A 120 22.40 -11.28 -6.21
N SER A 121 21.59 -12.31 -5.94
CA SER A 121 20.37 -12.59 -6.68
C SER A 121 19.30 -11.52 -6.44
N LEU A 122 18.62 -11.10 -7.52
CA LEU A 122 17.47 -10.20 -7.48
C LEU A 122 16.12 -10.94 -7.30
N GLN A 123 16.13 -12.28 -7.19
CA GLN A 123 14.92 -13.07 -7.02
C GLN A 123 14.02 -12.61 -5.85
N PRO A 124 14.56 -12.24 -4.66
CA PRO A 124 13.71 -11.76 -3.56
C PRO A 124 12.89 -10.52 -3.93
N ASN A 125 13.46 -9.61 -4.73
CA ASN A 125 12.77 -8.40 -5.18
C ASN A 125 11.69 -8.73 -6.22
N ILE A 126 11.95 -9.72 -7.08
CA ILE A 126 10.96 -10.24 -8.04
C ILE A 126 9.77 -10.84 -7.27
N ASP A 127 10.03 -11.68 -6.26
CA ASP A 127 9.00 -12.32 -5.45
C ASP A 127 8.13 -11.29 -4.70
N ILE A 128 8.75 -10.23 -4.15
CA ILE A 128 8.04 -9.11 -3.53
C ILE A 128 7.12 -8.41 -4.56
N ASN A 129 7.63 -8.13 -5.77
CA ASN A 129 6.84 -7.46 -6.81
C ASN A 129 5.68 -8.34 -7.31
N ILE A 130 5.89 -9.64 -7.46
CA ILE A 130 4.81 -10.59 -7.75
C ILE A 130 3.76 -10.55 -6.63
N GLY A 131 4.19 -10.59 -5.36
CA GLY A 131 3.31 -10.47 -4.21
C GLY A 131 2.48 -9.18 -4.22
N ASN A 132 3.09 -8.05 -4.59
CA ASN A 132 2.39 -6.77 -4.73
C ASN A 132 1.34 -6.79 -5.84
N VAL A 133 1.66 -7.34 -7.02
CA VAL A 133 0.72 -7.49 -8.14
C VAL A 133 -0.46 -8.38 -7.76
N LEU A 134 -0.19 -9.55 -7.17
CA LEU A 134 -1.24 -10.47 -6.70
C LEU A 134 -2.12 -9.81 -5.63
N GLY A 135 -1.51 -9.08 -4.70
CA GLY A 135 -2.23 -8.31 -3.68
C GLY A 135 -3.14 -7.25 -4.29
N MET A 136 -2.67 -6.52 -5.30
CA MET A 136 -3.47 -5.53 -6.01
C MET A 136 -4.65 -6.17 -6.75
N LEU A 137 -4.42 -7.27 -7.47
CA LEU A 137 -5.49 -8.03 -8.13
C LEU A 137 -6.54 -8.52 -7.13
N SER A 138 -6.09 -9.10 -6.01
CA SER A 138 -6.97 -9.53 -4.92
C SER A 138 -7.85 -8.38 -4.42
N SER A 139 -7.26 -7.21 -4.11
CA SER A 139 -8.02 -6.04 -3.65
C SER A 139 -9.05 -5.55 -4.68
N PHE A 140 -8.75 -5.60 -5.99
CA PHE A 140 -9.74 -5.24 -7.02
C PHE A 140 -10.92 -6.20 -7.06
N TYR A 141 -10.69 -7.51 -6.96
CA TYR A 141 -11.78 -8.48 -6.93
C TYR A 141 -12.62 -8.34 -5.66
N SER A 142 -12.00 -8.12 -4.50
CA SER A 142 -12.71 -7.83 -3.26
C SER A 142 -13.57 -6.57 -3.37
N TYR A 143 -13.03 -5.49 -3.95
CA TYR A 143 -13.77 -4.25 -4.18
C TYR A 143 -14.97 -4.44 -5.10
N ARG A 144 -14.79 -5.17 -6.21
CA ARG A 144 -15.90 -5.52 -7.12
C ARG A 144 -16.97 -6.35 -6.42
N GLY A 145 -16.57 -7.31 -5.58
CA GLY A 145 -17.50 -8.11 -4.78
C GLY A 145 -18.29 -7.27 -3.79
N ALA A 146 -17.59 -6.40 -3.05
CA ALA A 146 -18.19 -5.49 -2.08
C ALA A 146 -19.18 -4.51 -2.74
N LEU A 147 -18.82 -3.91 -3.87
CA LEU A 147 -19.74 -3.07 -4.65
C LEU A 147 -20.98 -3.84 -5.10
N GLY A 148 -20.82 -5.05 -5.63
CA GLY A 148 -21.96 -5.86 -6.06
C GLY A 148 -22.90 -6.25 -4.91
N ILE A 149 -22.37 -6.41 -3.69
CA ILE A 149 -23.17 -6.63 -2.48
C ILE A 149 -23.93 -5.35 -2.10
N TYR A 150 -23.24 -4.21 -2.07
CA TYR A 150 -23.81 -2.90 -1.76
C TYR A 150 -24.92 -2.49 -2.74
N GLU A 151 -24.72 -2.71 -4.04
CA GLU A 151 -25.73 -2.42 -5.08
C GLU A 151 -26.97 -3.33 -4.98
N ARG A 152 -26.82 -4.53 -4.41
CA ARG A 152 -27.90 -5.52 -4.29
C ARG A 152 -28.79 -5.27 -3.08
N ASP A 153 -28.21 -4.99 -1.92
CA ASP A 153 -28.93 -4.74 -0.66
C ASP A 153 -28.05 -3.94 0.30
N LEU A 154 -28.51 -2.72 0.61
CA LEU A 154 -27.85 -1.68 1.40
C LEU A 154 -27.90 -1.93 2.92
N GLN A 155 -28.39 -3.10 3.35
CA GLN A 155 -28.60 -3.41 4.76
C GLN A 155 -27.95 -4.73 5.18
N GLN A 156 -26.83 -5.14 4.57
CA GLN A 156 -26.16 -6.39 4.94
C GLN A 156 -24.67 -6.18 5.18
N PRO A 157 -24.08 -6.72 6.25
CA PRO A 157 -22.62 -6.66 6.42
C PRO A 157 -21.88 -7.31 5.24
N ILE A 158 -20.75 -6.74 4.86
CA ILE A 158 -19.84 -7.36 3.89
C ILE A 158 -18.85 -8.25 4.63
N TYR A 159 -18.82 -9.54 4.27
CA TYR A 159 -17.95 -10.53 4.89
C TYR A 159 -16.68 -10.75 4.09
N GLY A 160 -15.57 -11.00 4.80
CA GLY A 160 -14.31 -11.44 4.20
C GLY A 160 -13.51 -10.36 3.49
N VAL A 161 -13.67 -9.09 3.90
CA VAL A 161 -13.02 -7.92 3.31
C VAL A 161 -12.30 -7.05 4.33
#